data_AF-A0A3M1DPY0-F1
#
_entry.id   AF-A0A3M1DPY0-F1
#
_cell.length_a   1.000
_cell.length_b   1.000
_cell.length_c   1.000
_cell.angle_alpha   90.00
_cell.angle_beta   90.00
_cell.angle_gamma   90.00
#
_symmetry.space_group_name_H-M   'P 1'
#
loop_
_entity.id
_entity.type
_entity.pdbx_description
1 polymer ?
#
loop_
_entity_poly.entity_id
_entity_poly.type
_entity_poly.pdbx_seq_one_letter_code
_entity_poly.pdbx_strand_id
1 'polypeptide(L)' 'MRVEVAVAKVPRWATPESGDTLEMIERPRGGFSFVLVDGQHTGRAAKAVSHLVARKAIAELAEGVRDGAAARAAHDALYT' A
#
# COMPACT_ATOMS: atom_id res chain seq x y z
N MET A 1 -3.37 -15.73 18.60
CA MET A 1 -3.89 -15.70 17.22
C MET A 1 -2.72 -15.96 16.29
N ARG A 2 -2.84 -16.92 15.36
CA ARG A 2 -1.81 -17.17 14.33
C ARG A 2 -2.40 -16.78 12.99
N VAL A 3 -1.71 -15.92 12.27
CA VAL A 3 -2.06 -15.49 10.91
C VAL A 3 -0.87 -15.78 10.02
N GLU A 4 -1.11 -16.48 8.92
CA GLU A 4 -0.11 -16.80 7.91
C GLU A 4 -0.49 -16.07 6.63
N VAL A 5 0.42 -15.23 6.12
CA VAL A 5 0.21 -14.45 4.92
C VAL A 5 1.42 -14.64 4.02
N ALA A 6 1.14 -14.94 2.75
CA ALA A 6 2.12 -15.08 1.70
C ALA A 6 1.71 -14.22 0.51
N VAL A 7 2.71 -13.66 -0.17
CA VAL A 7 2.51 -12.72 -1.28
C VAL A 7 3.47 -13.11 -2.39
N ALA A 8 2.92 -13.34 -3.58
CA ALA A 8 3.70 -13.52 -4.79
C ALA A 8 3.23 -12.47 -5.81
N LYS A 9 4.17 -11.73 -6.39
CA LYS A 9 3.86 -10.70 -7.39
C LYS A 9 4.91 -10.71 -8.50
N VAL A 10 4.47 -10.35 -9.70
CA VAL A 10 5.29 -10.35 -10.90
C VAL A 10 5.09 -9.04 -11.68
N PRO A 11 6.13 -8.46 -12.28
CA PRO A 11 5.97 -7.31 -13.17
C PRO A 11 5.31 -7.72 -14.48
N ARG A 12 4.79 -6.71 -15.20
CA ARG A 12 4.31 -6.89 -16.57
C ARG A 12 5.48 -7.29 -17.47
N TRP A 13 5.19 -8.07 -18.51
CA TRP A 13 6.19 -8.40 -19.53
C TRP A 13 6.90 -7.15 -20.08
N ALA A 14 8.21 -7.26 -20.28
CA ALA A 14 9.09 -6.20 -20.77
C ALA A 14 9.13 -4.93 -19.90
N THR A 15 8.74 -5.01 -18.61
CA THR A 15 8.93 -3.92 -17.66
C THR A 15 9.84 -4.37 -16.51
N PRO A 16 10.79 -3.53 -16.07
CA PRO A 16 11.69 -3.90 -14.98
C PRO A 16 11.01 -3.86 -13.61
N GLU A 17 9.83 -3.24 -13.51
CA GLU A 17 9.15 -3.00 -12.24
C GLU A 17 7.62 -3.10 -12.39
N SER A 18 6.98 -3.64 -11.35
CA SER A 18 5.51 -3.73 -11.20
C SER A 18 4.98 -2.40 -10.64
N GLY A 19 3.85 -1.93 -11.16
CA GLY A 19 3.14 -0.77 -10.60
C GLY A 19 2.53 -1.06 -9.23
N ASP A 20 2.42 -2.32 -8.83
CA ASP A 20 1.77 -2.70 -7.59
C ASP A 20 2.70 -2.47 -6.38
N THR A 21 2.10 -2.28 -5.22
CA THR A 21 2.78 -2.17 -3.94
C THR A 21 1.93 -2.87 -2.89
N LEU A 22 2.56 -3.74 -2.10
CA LEU A 22 1.94 -4.29 -0.91
C LEU A 22 2.81 -3.92 0.29
N GLU A 23 2.21 -3.28 1.28
CA GLU A 23 2.84 -2.94 2.56
C GLU A 23 2.05 -3.56 3.71
N MET A 24 2.72 -3.82 4.82
CA MET A 24 2.12 -4.38 6.03
C MET A 24 2.50 -3.55 7.25
N ILE A 25 1.57 -3.42 8.20
CA ILE A 25 1.84 -2.82 9.51
C ILE A 25 1.12 -3.57 10.63
N GLU A 26 1.79 -3.69 11.78
CA GLU A 26 1.15 -4.05 13.03
C GLU A 26 0.49 -2.82 13.65
N ARG A 27 -0.76 -2.95 14.08
CA ARG A 27 -1.53 -1.80 14.57
C ARG A 27 -1.27 -1.53 16.05
N PRO A 28 -1.38 -0.26 16.50
CA PRO A 28 -1.16 0.10 17.91
C PRO A 28 -2.04 -0.62 18.93
N ARG A 29 -3.24 -1.06 18.51
CA ARG A 29 -4.20 -1.78 19.37
C ARG A 29 -4.25 -3.29 19.09
N GLY A 30 -3.22 -3.81 18.41
CA GLY A 30 -3.13 -5.20 18.00
C GLY A 30 -3.81 -5.49 16.65
N GLY A 31 -3.36 -6.58 16.03
CA GLY A 31 -3.77 -6.98 14.68
C GLY A 31 -2.84 -6.43 13.60
N PHE A 32 -3.02 -6.94 12.38
CA PHE A 32 -2.23 -6.57 11.21
C PHE A 32 -3.12 -5.89 10.18
N SER A 33 -2.57 -4.90 9.49
CA SER A 33 -3.15 -4.32 8.29
C SER A 33 -2.23 -4.57 7.11
N PHE A 34 -2.83 -4.88 5.97
CA PHE A 34 -2.15 -5.01 4.69
C PHE A 34 -2.73 -3.99 3.72
N VAL A 35 -1.86 -3.22 3.06
CA VAL A 35 -2.24 -2.18 2.11
C VAL A 35 -1.73 -2.59 0.74
N LEU A 36 -2.66 -2.92 -0.16
CA LEU A 36 -2.37 -3.20 -1.57
C LEU A 36 -2.75 -1.99 -2.41
N VAL A 37 -1.82 -1.51 -3.23
CA VAL A 37 -2.03 -0.41 -4.18
C VAL A 37 -1.59 -0.88 -5.56
N ASP A 38 -2.50 -0.79 -6.53
CA ASP A 38 -2.19 -0.93 -7.96
C ASP A 38 -2.04 0.47 -8.56
N GLY A 39 -0.82 0.81 -8.99
CA GLY A 39 -0.50 2.11 -9.57
C GLY A 39 -0.94 2.18 -11.03
N GLN A 40 -1.46 3.34 -11.47
CA GLN A 40 -1.83 3.52 -12.87
C GLN A 40 -0.62 3.29 -13.80
N HIS A 41 -0.80 2.46 -14.84
CA HIS A 41 0.23 2.02 -15.78
C HIS A 41 1.26 1.04 -15.19
N THR A 42 2.53 1.15 -15.58
CA THR A 42 3.57 0.18 -15.26
C THR A 42 4.95 0.85 -15.24
N GLY A 43 5.94 0.16 -14.67
CA GLY A 43 7.30 0.66 -14.54
C GLY A 43 7.44 1.70 -13.42
N ARG A 44 8.56 2.43 -13.46
CA ARG A 44 9.05 3.27 -12.35
C ARG A 44 8.07 4.35 -11.90
N ALA A 45 7.37 4.99 -12.84
CA ALA A 45 6.39 6.03 -12.50
C ALA A 45 5.19 5.46 -11.73
N ALA A 46 4.64 4.35 -12.21
CA ALA A 46 3.55 3.64 -11.53
C ALA A 46 3.98 3.16 -10.13
N LYS A 47 5.22 2.65 -10.02
CA LYS A 47 5.77 2.24 -8.73
C LYS A 47 5.91 3.39 -7.74
N ALA A 48 6.43 4.53 -8.19
CA ALA A 48 6.63 5.70 -7.34
C ALA A 48 5.29 6.17 -6.75
N VAL A 49 4.24 6.22 -7.59
CA VAL A 49 2.89 6.59 -7.15
C VAL A 49 2.32 5.57 -6.17
N SER A 50 2.39 4.27 -6.48
CA SER A 50 1.83 3.25 -5.58
C SER A 50 2.57 3.16 -4.25
N HIS A 51 3.90 3.38 -4.23
CA HIS A 51 4.68 3.53 -3.00
C HIS A 51 4.22 4.74 -2.17
N LEU A 52 4.01 5.90 -2.80
CA LEU A 52 3.56 7.11 -2.10
C LEU A 52 2.21 6.88 -1.41
N VAL A 53 1.24 6.34 -2.16
CA VAL A 53 -0.11 6.06 -1.65
C VAL A 53 -0.09 5.01 -0.53
N ALA A 54 0.64 3.90 -0.73
CA ALA A 54 0.76 2.86 0.28
C ALA A 54 1.39 3.40 1.56
N ARG A 55 2.49 4.16 1.44
CA ARG A 55 3.19 4.74 2.58
C ARG A 55 2.31 5.74 3.34
N LYS A 56 1.49 6.54 2.65
CA LYS A 56 0.53 7.42 3.31
C LYS A 56 -0.50 6.64 4.12
N ALA A 57 -1.11 5.61 3.53
CA ALA A 57 -2.06 4.76 4.25
C ALA A 57 -1.42 4.08 5.47
N ILE A 58 -0.20 3.53 5.33
CA ILE A 58 0.55 2.92 6.42
C ILE A 58 0.83 3.91 7.55
N ALA A 59 1.20 5.16 7.23
CA ALA A 59 1.43 6.18 8.25
C ALA A 59 0.18 6.47 9.09
N GLU A 60 -0.99 6.60 8.46
CA GLU A 60 -2.25 6.79 9.19
C GLU A 60 -2.62 5.56 10.04
N LEU A 61 -2.43 4.37 9.49
CA LEU A 61 -2.66 3.12 10.22
C LEU A 61 -1.72 2.97 11.43
N ALA A 62 -0.48 3.46 11.33
CA ALA A 62 0.50 3.50 12.40
C ALA A 62 0.04 4.39 13.56
N GLU A 63 -0.66 5.50 13.26
CA GLU A 63 -1.27 6.38 14.27
C GLU A 63 -2.58 5.80 14.85
N GLY A 64 -2.98 4.61 14.42
CA GLY A 64 -4.20 3.94 14.89
C GLY A 64 -5.47 4.52 14.28
N VAL A 65 -5.36 5.25 13.16
CA VAL A 65 -6.51 5.74 12.38
C VAL A 65 -7.28 4.56 11.79
N ARG A 66 -8.61 4.70 11.70
CA ARG A 66 -9.50 3.69 11.10
C ARG A 66 -9.30 3.60 9.59
N ASP A 67 -9.51 2.42 9.03
CA ASP A 67 -9.15 2.08 7.65
C ASP A 67 -9.78 3.01 6.62
N GLY A 68 -11.06 3.36 6.78
CA GLY A 68 -11.73 4.30 5.89
C GLY A 68 -11.09 5.69 5.87
N ALA A 69 -10.63 6.19 7.03
CA ALA A 69 -9.96 7.48 7.12
C ALA A 69 -8.52 7.41 6.59
N ALA A 70 -7.80 6.31 6.84
CA ALA A 70 -6.48 6.08 6.25
C ALA A 70 -6.54 5.98 4.71
N ALA A 71 -7.54 5.27 4.18
CA ALA A 71 -7.80 5.18 2.74
C ALA A 71 -8.17 6.55 2.15
N ARG A 72 -8.98 7.34 2.87
CA ARG A 72 -9.32 8.71 2.44
C ARG A 72 -8.08 9.60 2.39
N ALA A 73 -7.24 9.57 3.43
CA ALA A 73 -6.01 10.36 3.46
C ALA A 73 -5.01 9.95 2.37
N ALA A 74 -4.95 8.65 2.03
CA ALA A 74 -4.15 8.15 0.91
C ALA A 74 -4.71 8.61 -0.45
N HIS A 75 -6.03 8.65 -0.61
CA HIS A 75 -6.69 9.24 -1.78
C HIS A 75 -6.39 10.74 -1.90
N ASP A 76 -6.55 11.51 -0.82
CA ASP A 76 -6.30 12.95 -0.84
C ASP A 76 -4.83 13.26 -1.18
N ALA A 77 -3.89 12.44 -0.71
CA ALA A 77 -2.46 12.55 -1.04
C ALA A 77 -2.10 12.18 -2.50
N LEU A 78 -2.99 11.50 -3.23
CA LEU A 78 -2.78 11.22 -4.67
C LEU A 78 -3.08 12.45 -5.55
N TYR A 79 -3.95 13.35 -5.07
CA TYR A 79 -4.43 14.50 -5.81
C TYR A 79 -3.90 15.84 -5.28
N THR A 80 -3.04 15.81 -4.25
CA THR A 80 -2.38 16.98 -3.64
C THR A 80 -0.89 16.92 -3.88
#